data_AF-A0A3M7KPF2-F1
#
_entry.id   AF-A0A3M7KPF2-F1
#
_cell.length_a   1.000
_cell.length_b   1.000
_cell.length_c   1.000
_cell.angle_alpha   90.00
_cell.angle_beta   90.00
_cell.angle_gamma   90.00
#
_symmetry.space_group_name_H-M   'P 1'
#
loop_
_entity.id
_entity.type
_entity.pdbx_description
1 polymer ?
#
loop_
_entity_poly.entity_id
_entity_poly.type
_entity_poly.pdbx_seq_one_letter_code
_entity_poly.pdbx_strand_id
1 'polypeptide(L)'
;MGAIQNFLKKEVLFLQSKRDKWSLIIFMAVFVPLFLLIFQPFGVNNFDPSHHISNIFLISMLGFGIVKCLVLTVYEFVIVPFVFKKYNWSIFILWMLLELLLIAFFTFLFYNVLGNFHDWYFSSFLDFVFNIILMSLIPLSIIFLYSKYRQTHKAYQLLELQPKLALTEKYINLQSYNGNEKLAITLADLLYIEAEDNDISVHHLEKGIVKNNY
;
A
#
# COMPACT_ATOMS: atom_id res chain seq x y z
N MET A 1 4.44 -17.66 17.59
CA MET A 1 5.62 -17.20 16.80
C MET A 1 5.45 -17.29 15.27
N GLY A 2 4.81 -18.32 14.71
CA GLY A 2 4.81 -18.57 13.25
C GLY A 2 4.04 -17.58 12.36
N ALA A 3 2.92 -17.01 12.83
CA ALA A 3 2.09 -16.12 12.00
C ALA A 3 2.79 -14.80 11.60
N ILE A 4 3.52 -14.18 12.54
CA ILE A 4 4.25 -12.92 12.30
C ILE A 4 5.41 -13.16 11.33
N GLN A 5 6.16 -14.25 11.52
CA GLN A 5 7.27 -14.61 10.65
C GLN A 5 6.80 -14.91 9.21
N ASN A 6 5.62 -15.51 9.06
CA ASN A 6 5.03 -15.75 7.75
C ASN A 6 4.54 -14.45 7.09
N PHE A 7 3.97 -13.51 7.86
CA PHE A 7 3.59 -12.20 7.35
C PHE A 7 4.81 -11.41 6.84
N LEU A 8 5.90 -11.38 7.61
CA LEU A 8 7.11 -10.65 7.26
C LEU A 8 7.78 -11.12 5.96
N LYS A 9 7.55 -12.38 5.57
CA LYS A 9 8.05 -12.95 4.32
C LYS A 9 7.17 -12.67 3.11
N LYS A 10 5.92 -12.19 3.30
CA LYS A 10 5.03 -11.86 2.18
C LYS A 10 5.59 -10.70 1.37
N GLU A 11 5.33 -10.74 0.06
CA GLU A 11 5.72 -9.68 -0.86
C GLU A 11 4.87 -8.42 -0.67
N VAL A 12 5.53 -7.26 -0.76
CA VAL A 12 4.92 -5.95 -0.63
C VAL A 12 4.76 -5.35 -2.02
N LEU A 13 3.50 -5.18 -2.44
CA LEU A 13 3.15 -4.58 -3.73
C LEU A 13 3.12 -3.04 -3.73
N PHE A 14 3.29 -2.41 -2.57
CA PHE A 14 3.31 -0.95 -2.45
C PHE A 14 4.68 -0.39 -2.92
N LEU A 15 4.67 0.78 -3.57
CA LEU A 15 5.86 1.45 -4.15
C LEU A 15 6.65 0.66 -5.21
N GLN A 16 6.10 -0.42 -5.77
CA GLN A 16 6.76 -1.13 -6.87
C GLN A 16 6.63 -0.39 -8.21
N SER A 17 5.52 0.31 -8.44
CA SER A 17 5.30 1.02 -9.70
C SER A 17 5.83 2.46 -9.64
N LYS A 18 6.37 2.97 -10.76
CA LYS A 18 6.81 4.38 -10.87
C LYS A 18 5.70 5.36 -10.50
N ARG A 19 4.45 5.01 -10.80
CA ARG A 19 3.28 5.83 -10.46
C ARG A 19 3.06 5.90 -8.95
N ASP A 20 3.18 4.78 -8.24
CA ASP A 20 3.01 4.78 -6.77
C ASP A 20 4.14 5.58 -6.10
N LYS A 21 5.38 5.46 -6.60
CA LYS A 21 6.53 6.27 -6.15
C LYS A 21 6.29 7.76 -6.34
N TRP A 22 5.91 8.20 -7.55
CA TRP A 22 5.57 9.60 -7.78
C TRP A 22 4.38 10.09 -6.97
N SER A 23 3.37 9.24 -6.75
CA SER A 23 2.22 9.59 -5.92
C SER A 23 2.65 9.82 -4.47
N LEU A 24 3.55 8.99 -3.93
CA LEU A 24 4.17 9.21 -2.61
C LEU A 24 4.96 10.52 -2.59
N ILE A 25 5.91 10.69 -3.52
CA ILE A 25 6.82 11.85 -3.57
C ILE A 25 6.04 13.16 -3.60
N ILE A 26 5.12 13.30 -4.55
CA ILE A 26 4.34 14.54 -4.73
C ILE A 26 3.44 14.77 -3.53
N PHE A 27 2.76 13.73 -3.05
CA PHE A 27 1.86 13.87 -1.92
C PHE A 27 2.62 14.29 -0.65
N MET A 28 3.75 13.65 -0.33
CA MET A 28 4.57 14.00 0.82
C MET A 28 5.19 15.41 0.70
N ALA A 29 5.66 15.77 -0.49
CA ALA A 29 6.28 17.08 -0.75
C ALA A 29 5.28 18.23 -0.66
N VAL A 30 3.99 17.98 -0.91
CA VAL A 30 2.93 18.99 -0.84
C VAL A 30 2.23 18.98 0.53
N PHE A 31 1.86 17.80 1.02
CA PHE A 31 1.10 17.66 2.27
C PHE A 31 1.85 18.25 3.46
N VAL A 32 3.13 17.94 3.61
CA VAL A 32 3.93 18.37 4.77
C VAL A 32 4.04 19.89 4.88
N PRO A 33 4.50 20.64 3.86
CA PRO A 33 4.61 22.08 3.99
C PRO A 33 3.25 22.75 4.15
N LEU A 34 2.18 22.23 3.52
CA LEU A 34 0.82 22.71 3.77
C LEU A 34 0.39 22.46 5.23
N PHE A 35 0.69 21.29 5.77
CA PHE A 35 0.40 20.95 7.16
C PHE A 35 1.13 21.89 8.12
N LEU A 36 2.40 22.19 7.87
CA LEU A 36 3.18 23.14 8.67
C LEU A 36 2.65 24.58 8.55
N LEU A 37 2.24 25.02 7.35
CA LEU A 37 1.67 26.35 7.13
C LEU A 37 0.34 26.55 7.88
N ILE A 38 -0.53 25.53 7.87
CA ILE A 38 -1.89 25.61 8.43
C ILE A 38 -1.88 25.39 9.95
N PHE A 39 -1.20 24.34 10.42
CA PHE A 39 -1.30 23.92 11.81
C PHE A 39 -0.14 24.43 12.68
N GLN A 40 0.98 24.83 12.06
CA GLN A 40 2.19 25.29 12.74
C GLN A 40 2.59 24.44 13.97
N PRO A 41 2.60 23.10 13.84
CA PRO A 41 2.97 22.22 14.94
C PRO A 41 4.47 22.35 15.27
N PHE A 42 4.88 21.79 16.39
CA PHE A 42 6.31 21.64 16.75
C PHE A 42 7.09 22.96 16.85
N GLY A 43 6.40 24.08 17.12
CA GLY A 43 7.04 25.36 17.38
C GLY A 43 7.68 26.01 16.15
N VAL A 44 7.25 25.67 14.92
CA VAL A 44 7.80 26.28 13.69
C VAL A 44 7.59 27.80 13.59
N ASN A 45 6.70 28.35 14.42
CA ASN A 45 6.44 29.77 14.59
C ASN A 45 7.00 30.33 15.92
N ASN A 46 7.91 29.61 16.59
CA ASN A 46 8.41 29.91 17.93
C ASN A 46 7.30 30.03 19.00
N PHE A 47 6.17 29.34 18.81
CA PHE A 47 5.00 29.39 19.69
C PHE A 47 4.37 30.78 19.83
N ASP A 48 4.61 31.69 18.88
CA ASP A 48 4.02 33.01 18.87
C ASP A 48 2.59 32.97 18.27
N PRO A 49 1.52 33.15 19.08
CA PRO A 49 0.14 33.11 18.61
C PRO A 49 -0.25 34.34 17.76
N SER A 50 0.58 35.38 17.75
CA SER A 50 0.38 36.60 16.97
C SER A 50 1.18 36.61 15.65
N HIS A 51 1.94 35.55 15.36
CA HIS A 51 2.79 35.50 14.19
C HIS A 51 1.94 35.42 12.90
N HIS A 52 1.93 36.51 12.15
CA HIS A 52 1.37 36.52 10.81
C HIS A 52 2.24 35.72 9.85
N ILE A 53 1.63 35.02 8.87
CA ILE A 53 2.36 34.29 7.84
C ILE A 53 3.22 35.28 7.05
N SER A 54 4.53 35.28 7.31
CA SER A 54 5.48 36.14 6.62
C SER A 54 5.88 35.53 5.27
N ASN A 55 6.31 36.38 4.33
CA ASN A 55 6.84 35.90 3.04
C ASN A 55 8.05 34.97 3.23
N ILE A 56 8.86 35.24 4.26
CA ILE A 56 10.02 34.41 4.61
C ILE A 56 9.55 33.03 5.06
N PHE A 57 8.57 32.97 5.95
CA PHE A 57 8.01 31.70 6.42
C PHE A 57 7.41 30.89 5.27
N LEU A 58 6.66 31.53 4.36
CA LEU A 58 6.12 30.88 3.16
C LEU A 58 7.22 30.29 2.28
N ILE A 59 8.28 31.06 2.00
CA ILE A 59 9.42 30.61 1.20
C ILE A 59 10.15 29.45 1.89
N SER A 60 10.34 29.49 3.21
CA SER A 60 10.92 28.40 3.99
C SER A 60 10.09 27.12 3.90
N MET A 61 8.76 27.21 4.00
CA MET A 61 7.88 26.04 3.85
C MET A 61 7.92 25.45 2.45
N LEU A 62 7.95 26.27 1.40
CA LEU A 62 8.18 25.79 0.03
C LEU A 62 9.55 25.11 -0.09
N GLY A 63 10.58 25.67 0.52
CA GLY A 63 11.91 25.08 0.60
C GLY A 63 11.90 23.69 1.23
N PHE A 64 11.20 23.51 2.36
CA PHE A 64 11.03 22.19 2.97
C PHE A 64 10.34 21.20 2.03
N GLY A 65 9.31 21.62 1.29
CA GLY A 65 8.66 20.80 0.27
C GLY A 65 9.61 20.36 -0.84
N ILE A 66 10.43 21.29 -1.36
CA ILE A 66 11.43 21.00 -2.40
C ILE A 66 12.50 20.03 -1.91
N VAL A 67 13.06 20.26 -0.71
CA VAL A 67 14.04 19.35 -0.09
C VAL A 67 13.45 17.95 0.04
N LYS A 68 12.22 17.82 0.56
CA LYS A 68 11.54 16.53 0.64
C LYS A 68 11.36 15.88 -0.72
N CYS A 69 10.92 16.63 -1.72
CA CYS A 69 10.75 16.13 -3.09
C CYS A 69 12.06 15.57 -3.65
N LEU A 70 13.17 16.31 -3.50
CA LEU A 70 14.49 15.91 -3.99
C LEU A 70 15.00 14.65 -3.27
N VAL A 71 14.94 14.64 -1.94
CA VAL A 71 15.38 13.50 -1.11
C VAL A 71 14.60 12.25 -1.48
N LEU A 72 13.27 12.33 -1.50
CA LEU A 72 12.42 11.19 -1.86
C LEU A 72 12.68 10.73 -3.29
N THR A 73 12.86 11.63 -4.25
CA THR A 73 13.13 11.26 -5.65
C THR A 73 14.45 10.51 -5.78
N VAL A 74 15.54 11.03 -5.19
CA VAL A 74 16.85 10.38 -5.21
C VAL A 74 16.78 9.04 -4.47
N TYR A 75 16.12 9.01 -3.32
CA TYR A 75 16.01 7.80 -2.53
C TYR A 75 15.23 6.69 -3.27
N GLU A 76 14.05 7.01 -3.78
CA GLU A 76 13.15 6.05 -4.43
C GLU A 76 13.65 5.56 -5.79
N PHE A 77 14.31 6.41 -6.57
CA PHE A 77 14.72 6.06 -7.94
C PHE A 77 16.21 5.70 -8.06
N VAL A 78 17.05 6.10 -7.11
CA VAL A 78 18.48 5.77 -7.10
C VAL A 78 18.77 4.77 -5.99
N ILE A 79 18.59 5.15 -4.72
CA ILE A 79 19.07 4.34 -3.60
C ILE A 79 18.32 3.01 -3.51
N VAL A 80 16.98 3.04 -3.58
CA VAL A 80 16.15 1.84 -3.39
C VAL A 80 16.47 0.74 -4.40
N PRO A 81 16.50 0.98 -5.73
CA PRO A 81 16.85 -0.05 -6.72
C PRO A 81 18.26 -0.64 -6.56
N PHE A 82 19.23 0.14 -6.06
CA PHE A 82 20.60 -0.35 -5.87
C PHE A 82 20.78 -1.14 -4.56
N VAL A 83 20.11 -0.73 -3.48
CA VAL A 83 20.29 -1.30 -2.14
C VAL A 83 19.32 -2.46 -1.87
N PHE A 84 18.05 -2.32 -2.23
CA PHE A 84 17.01 -3.29 -1.90
C PHE A 84 16.63 -4.15 -3.10
N LYS A 85 17.10 -5.40 -3.09
CA LYS A 85 16.82 -6.39 -4.15
C LYS A 85 15.61 -7.29 -3.86
N LYS A 86 15.10 -7.26 -2.64
CA LYS A 86 13.99 -8.10 -2.16
C LYS A 86 12.87 -7.21 -1.63
N TYR A 87 11.63 -7.57 -1.92
CA TYR A 87 10.44 -6.77 -1.63
C TYR A 87 9.51 -7.47 -0.62
N ASN A 88 10.07 -7.98 0.46
CA ASN A 88 9.27 -8.53 1.57
C ASN A 88 9.02 -7.46 2.66
N TRP A 89 8.08 -7.72 3.56
CA TRP A 89 7.69 -6.75 4.60
C TRP A 89 8.83 -6.35 5.53
N SER A 90 9.73 -7.26 5.92
CA SER A 90 10.89 -6.89 6.76
C SER A 90 11.78 -5.84 6.09
N ILE A 91 12.09 -6.05 4.81
CA ILE A 91 12.96 -5.15 4.06
C ILE A 91 12.21 -3.86 3.75
N PHE A 92 10.91 -3.94 3.48
CA PHE A 92 10.07 -2.76 3.26
C PHE A 92 10.02 -1.85 4.50
N ILE A 93 9.91 -2.42 5.71
CA ILE A 93 9.95 -1.63 6.95
C ILE A 93 11.32 -0.93 7.10
N LEU A 94 12.41 -1.65 6.85
CA LEU A 94 13.76 -1.06 6.90
C LEU A 94 13.94 0.05 5.85
N TRP A 95 13.43 -0.15 4.64
CA TRP A 95 13.36 0.85 3.59
C TRP A 95 12.62 2.10 4.10
N MET A 96 11.39 1.98 4.60
CA MET A 96 10.64 3.14 5.11
C MET A 96 11.35 3.86 6.27
N LEU A 97 11.99 3.12 7.18
CA LEU A 97 12.74 3.73 8.29
C LEU A 97 13.95 4.53 7.79
N LEU A 98 14.70 4.00 6.83
CA LEU A 98 15.85 4.69 6.24
C LEU A 98 15.40 5.90 5.40
N GLU A 99 14.26 5.82 4.73
CA GLU A 99 13.63 6.95 4.05
C GLU A 99 13.38 8.10 5.04
N LEU A 100 12.65 7.83 6.13
CA LEU A 100 12.33 8.83 7.15
C LEU A 100 13.58 9.43 7.79
N LEU A 101 14.61 8.62 8.04
CA LEU A 101 15.88 9.09 8.58
C LEU A 101 16.60 10.05 7.63
N LEU A 102 16.62 9.74 6.32
CA LEU A 102 17.20 10.64 5.32
C LEU A 102 16.43 11.94 5.19
N ILE A 103 15.10 11.88 5.19
CA ILE A 103 14.27 13.10 5.18
C ILE A 103 14.59 13.94 6.41
N ALA A 104 14.68 13.34 7.60
CA ALA A 104 15.02 14.05 8.83
C ALA A 104 16.40 14.71 8.74
N PHE A 105 17.41 13.97 8.27
CA PHE A 105 18.77 14.48 8.08
C PHE A 105 18.82 15.71 7.16
N PHE A 106 18.25 15.60 5.96
CA PHE A 106 18.28 16.71 5.00
C PHE A 106 17.37 17.88 5.41
N THR A 107 16.27 17.62 6.12
CA THR A 107 15.41 18.67 6.69
C THR A 107 16.15 19.44 7.78
N PHE A 108 16.86 18.74 8.68
CA PHE A 108 17.68 19.35 9.72
C PHE A 108 18.85 20.16 9.13
N LEU A 109 19.50 19.63 8.09
CA LEU A 109 20.54 20.35 7.37
C LEU A 109 20.00 21.63 6.73
N PHE A 110 18.84 21.57 6.06
CA PHE A 110 18.21 22.73 5.45
C PHE A 110 17.78 23.78 6.49
N TYR A 111 17.20 23.34 7.62
CA TYR A 111 16.89 24.20 8.76
C TYR A 111 18.13 24.97 9.24
N ASN A 112 19.26 24.27 9.38
CA ASN A 112 20.51 24.89 9.77
C ASN A 112 21.03 25.89 8.76
N VAL A 113 20.98 25.57 7.47
CA VAL A 113 21.37 26.52 6.40
C VAL A 113 20.53 27.80 6.47
N LEU A 114 19.21 27.70 6.67
CA LEU A 114 18.33 28.86 6.81
C LEU A 114 18.65 29.69 8.06
N GLY A 115 19.03 29.03 9.15
CA GLY A 115 19.37 29.68 10.41
C GLY A 115 20.85 29.97 10.60
N ASN A 116 21.65 30.08 9.54
CA ASN A 116 23.10 30.35 9.60
C ASN A 116 23.86 29.39 10.55
N PHE A 117 23.53 28.11 10.52
CA PHE A 117 24.19 27.03 11.26
C PHE A 117 24.18 27.21 12.79
N HIS A 118 23.08 27.74 13.33
CA HIS A 118 22.93 27.99 14.75
C HIS A 118 22.75 26.71 15.61
N ASP A 119 22.40 25.56 15.04
CA ASP A 119 22.06 24.35 15.81
C ASP A 119 22.69 23.06 15.26
N TRP A 120 23.74 22.58 15.91
CA TRP A 120 24.42 21.32 15.56
C TRP A 120 24.28 20.23 16.63
N TYR A 121 23.35 20.40 17.58
CA TYR A 121 23.22 19.44 18.66
C TYR A 121 22.56 18.16 18.18
N PHE A 122 23.09 17.02 18.63
CA PHE A 122 22.53 15.71 18.32
C PHE A 122 21.11 15.53 18.86
N SER A 123 20.80 16.17 20.00
CA SER A 123 19.45 16.22 20.57
C SER A 123 18.46 16.87 19.60
N SER A 124 18.84 17.99 18.99
CA SER A 124 17.99 18.67 18.01
C SER A 124 17.76 17.82 16.77
N PHE A 125 18.81 17.12 16.29
CA PHE A 125 18.63 16.16 15.21
C PHE A 125 17.62 15.06 15.56
N LEU A 126 17.66 14.52 16.79
CA LEU A 126 16.68 13.54 17.25
C LEU A 126 15.26 14.13 17.30
N ASP A 127 15.10 15.37 17.74
CA ASP A 127 13.80 16.06 17.72
C ASP A 127 13.25 16.16 16.28
N PHE A 128 14.11 16.46 15.30
CA PHE A 128 13.74 16.41 13.89
C PHE A 128 13.32 15.01 13.45
N VAL A 129 14.05 13.96 13.83
CA VAL A 129 13.67 12.57 13.52
C VAL A 129 12.28 12.25 14.08
N PHE A 130 12.01 12.59 15.34
CA PHE A 130 10.70 12.37 15.96
C PHE A 130 9.59 13.16 15.24
N ASN A 131 9.79 14.46 15.00
CA ASN A 131 8.82 15.31 14.32
C ASN A 131 8.52 14.82 12.90
N ILE A 132 9.55 14.38 12.17
CA ILE A 132 9.40 13.81 10.82
C ILE A 132 8.59 12.52 10.86
N ILE A 133 8.87 11.61 11.80
CA ILE A 133 8.13 10.36 11.95
C ILE A 133 6.66 10.68 12.22
N LEU A 134 6.36 11.47 13.26
CA LEU A 134 4.98 11.82 13.63
C LEU A 134 4.21 12.45 12.47
N MET A 135 4.82 13.46 11.83
CA MET A 135 4.17 14.19 10.74
C MET A 135 3.99 13.33 9.48
N SER A 136 4.83 12.30 9.29
CA SER A 136 4.75 11.42 8.13
C SER A 136 3.74 10.29 8.31
N LEU A 137 3.34 9.93 9.54
CA LEU A 137 2.38 8.85 9.79
C LEU A 137 1.06 9.03 9.02
N ILE A 138 0.49 10.24 9.08
CA ILE A 138 -0.78 10.56 8.42
C ILE A 138 -0.67 10.43 6.90
N PRO A 139 0.21 11.18 6.20
CA PRO A 139 0.27 11.12 4.74
C PRO A 139 0.72 9.74 4.24
N LEU A 140 1.63 9.05 4.93
CA LEU A 140 2.02 7.69 4.58
C LEU A 140 0.86 6.71 4.68
N SER A 141 0.03 6.83 5.73
CA SER A 141 -1.15 5.98 5.88
C SER A 141 -2.16 6.22 4.76
N ILE A 142 -2.42 7.49 4.42
CA ILE A 142 -3.36 7.85 3.34
C ILE A 142 -2.89 7.30 2.00
N ILE A 143 -1.62 7.52 1.63
CA ILE A 143 -1.11 7.07 0.33
C ILE A 143 -1.03 5.54 0.24
N PHE A 144 -0.70 4.88 1.35
CA PHE A 144 -0.71 3.43 1.45
C PHE A 144 -2.12 2.86 1.23
N LEU A 145 -3.12 3.38 1.95
CA LEU A 145 -4.51 2.97 1.80
C LEU A 145 -5.04 3.26 0.40
N TYR A 146 -4.71 4.42 -0.17
CA TYR A 146 -5.08 4.77 -1.55
C TYR A 146 -4.49 3.79 -2.57
N SER A 147 -3.20 3.43 -2.43
CA SER A 147 -2.57 2.45 -3.33
C SER A 147 -3.21 1.08 -3.19
N LYS A 148 -3.53 0.64 -1.96
CA LYS A 148 -4.25 -0.62 -1.72
C LYS A 148 -5.64 -0.61 -2.33
N TYR A 149 -6.43 0.43 -2.08
CA TYR A 149 -7.75 0.60 -2.67
C TYR A 149 -7.69 0.51 -4.20
N ARG A 150 -6.76 1.24 -4.83
CA ARG A 150 -6.57 1.22 -6.28
C ARG A 150 -6.19 -0.16 -6.81
N GLN A 151 -5.29 -0.87 -6.15
CA GLN A 151 -4.87 -2.22 -6.55
C GLN A 151 -6.05 -3.20 -6.48
N THR A 152 -6.77 -3.19 -5.37
CA THR A 152 -7.95 -4.04 -5.16
C THR A 152 -9.06 -3.71 -6.14
N HIS A 153 -9.36 -2.42 -6.35
CA HIS A 153 -10.39 -1.99 -7.30
C HIS A 153 -10.09 -2.40 -8.73
N LYS A 154 -8.83 -2.31 -9.17
CA LYS A 154 -8.41 -2.83 -10.48
C LYS A 154 -8.57 -4.34 -10.60
N ALA A 155 -8.23 -5.09 -9.54
CA ALA A 155 -8.43 -6.53 -9.53
C ALA A 155 -9.92 -6.88 -9.67
N TYR A 156 -10.80 -6.16 -8.97
CA TYR A 156 -12.25 -6.32 -9.11
C TYR A 156 -12.75 -6.01 -10.53
N GLN A 157 -12.31 -4.90 -11.13
CA GLN A 157 -12.69 -4.57 -12.51
C GLN A 157 -12.26 -5.64 -13.52
N LEU A 158 -11.06 -6.22 -13.34
CA LEU A 158 -10.59 -7.33 -14.18
C LEU A 158 -11.44 -8.59 -14.00
N LEU A 159 -11.92 -8.87 -12.78
CA LEU A 159 -12.83 -9.97 -12.49
C LEU A 159 -14.23 -9.74 -13.10
N GLU A 160 -14.72 -8.50 -13.13
CA GLU A 160 -15.99 -8.15 -13.78
C GLU A 160 -15.93 -8.27 -15.31
N LEU A 161 -14.76 -7.95 -15.89
CA LEU A 161 -14.49 -8.06 -17.33
C LEU A 161 -14.21 -9.50 -17.77
N GLN A 162 -13.84 -10.38 -16.85
CA GLN A 162 -13.83 -11.81 -17.17
C GLN A 162 -15.26 -12.18 -17.56
N PRO A 163 -15.45 -12.91 -18.67
CA PRO A 163 -16.78 -13.41 -19.00
C PRO A 163 -17.24 -14.17 -17.77
N LYS A 164 -18.34 -13.69 -17.15
CA LYS A 164 -19.08 -14.51 -16.20
C LYS A 164 -19.21 -15.83 -16.91
N LEU A 165 -18.60 -16.89 -16.37
CA LEU A 165 -18.70 -18.23 -16.95
C LEU A 165 -20.16 -18.39 -17.35
N ALA A 166 -20.43 -18.53 -18.64
CA ALA A 166 -21.76 -18.87 -19.10
C ALA A 166 -21.98 -20.29 -18.60
N LEU A 167 -22.36 -20.41 -17.32
CA LEU A 167 -22.55 -21.66 -16.60
C LEU A 167 -23.57 -22.53 -17.34
N THR A 168 -24.42 -21.90 -18.14
CA THR A 168 -25.41 -22.49 -19.04
C THR A 168 -24.82 -23.31 -20.19
N GLU A 169 -23.57 -23.07 -20.61
CA GLU A 169 -22.99 -23.75 -21.79
C GLU A 169 -21.86 -24.73 -21.45
N LYS A 170 -21.40 -24.76 -20.19
CA LYS A 170 -20.36 -25.71 -19.76
C LYS A 170 -20.99 -26.95 -19.15
N TYR A 171 -20.74 -28.08 -19.79
CA TYR A 171 -21.06 -29.39 -19.24
C TYR A 171 -19.94 -29.88 -18.33
N ILE A 172 -20.32 -30.45 -17.19
CA ILE A 172 -19.44 -31.30 -16.38
C ILE A 172 -19.79 -32.74 -16.74
N ASN A 173 -18.77 -33.50 -17.10
CA ASN A 173 -18.88 -34.94 -17.27
C ASN A 173 -18.35 -35.61 -16.00
N LEU A 174 -19.26 -36.21 -15.25
CA LEU A 174 -18.95 -37.06 -14.10
C LEU A 174 -18.94 -38.50 -14.58
N GLN A 175 -17.85 -39.21 -14.30
CA GLN A 175 -17.70 -40.60 -14.68
C GLN A 175 -17.42 -41.41 -13.42
N SER A 176 -18.15 -42.52 -13.26
CA SER A 176 -17.88 -43.49 -12.19
C SER A 176 -16.48 -44.11 -12.37
N TYR A 177 -15.84 -44.51 -11.27
CA TYR A 177 -14.51 -45.11 -11.28
C TYR A 177 -14.41 -46.33 -12.21
N ASN A 178 -15.50 -47.10 -12.33
CA ASN A 178 -15.59 -48.28 -13.19
C ASN A 178 -15.90 -47.94 -14.66
N GLY A 179 -16.12 -46.67 -14.98
CA GLY A 179 -16.32 -46.14 -16.34
C GLY A 179 -17.71 -46.39 -16.96
N ASN A 180 -18.56 -47.18 -16.30
CA ASN A 180 -19.87 -47.62 -16.81
C ASN A 180 -20.96 -46.54 -16.76
N GLU A 181 -20.86 -45.60 -15.81
CA GLU A 181 -21.81 -44.51 -15.65
C GLU A 181 -21.17 -43.19 -16.06
N LYS A 182 -21.87 -42.43 -16.89
CA LYS A 182 -21.48 -41.10 -17.35
C LYS A 182 -22.66 -40.16 -17.21
N LEU A 183 -22.48 -39.14 -16.38
CA LEU A 183 -23.45 -38.08 -16.18
C LEU A 183 -22.90 -36.78 -16.76
N ALA A 184 -23.58 -36.24 -17.77
CA ALA A 184 -23.27 -34.94 -18.34
C ALA A 184 -24.35 -33.94 -17.92
N ILE A 185 -24.00 -32.98 -17.06
CA ILE A 185 -24.91 -31.94 -16.57
C ILE A 185 -24.32 -30.57 -16.83
N THR A 186 -25.16 -29.57 -17.04
CA THR A 186 -24.65 -28.19 -17.15
C THR A 186 -24.19 -27.71 -15.77
N LEU A 187 -23.20 -26.83 -15.75
CA LEU A 187 -22.71 -26.23 -14.51
C LEU A 187 -23.77 -25.34 -13.84
N ALA A 188 -24.76 -24.87 -14.62
CA ALA A 188 -25.92 -24.14 -14.12
C ALA A 188 -26.93 -25.04 -13.38
N ASP A 189 -27.02 -26.32 -13.76
CA ASP A 189 -27.96 -27.26 -13.18
C ASP A 189 -27.39 -28.05 -12.00
N LEU A 190 -26.07 -28.04 -11.79
CA LEU A 190 -25.45 -28.70 -10.64
C LEU A 190 -25.73 -27.91 -9.34
N LEU A 191 -26.29 -28.58 -8.35
CA LEU A 191 -26.57 -27.99 -7.03
C LEU A 191 -25.40 -28.21 -6.08
N TYR A 192 -25.07 -29.48 -5.82
CA TYR A 192 -23.95 -29.89 -4.99
C TYR A 192 -23.61 -31.37 -5.25
N ILE A 193 -22.45 -31.78 -4.78
CA ILE A 193 -21.98 -33.17 -4.80
C ILE A 193 -21.69 -33.56 -3.36
N GLU A 194 -22.20 -34.70 -2.93
CA GLU A 194 -22.05 -35.23 -1.58
C GLU A 194 -21.32 -36.57 -1.65
N ALA A 195 -20.43 -36.83 -0.68
CA ALA A 195 -19.79 -38.12 -0.52
C ALA A 195 -20.63 -38.94 0.47
N GLU A 196 -21.20 -40.05 0.02
CA GLU A 196 -22.00 -40.97 0.84
C GLU A 196 -21.20 -42.26 1.08
N ASP A 197 -20.56 -42.37 2.24
CA ASP A 197 -19.74 -43.50 2.69
C ASP A 197 -18.67 -43.97 1.69
N ASN A 198 -19.06 -44.73 0.66
CA ASN A 198 -18.19 -45.28 -0.39
C ASN A 198 -18.56 -44.82 -1.81
N ASP A 199 -19.66 -44.06 -1.96
CA ASP A 199 -20.21 -43.60 -3.24
C ASP A 199 -20.32 -42.06 -3.28
N ILE A 200 -20.62 -41.51 -4.45
CA ILE A 200 -20.76 -40.07 -4.67
C ILE A 200 -22.18 -39.80 -5.18
N SER A 201 -22.96 -39.00 -4.44
CA SER A 201 -24.29 -38.55 -4.84
C SER A 201 -24.20 -37.19 -5.54
N VAL A 202 -24.77 -37.11 -6.74
CA VAL A 202 -24.80 -35.88 -7.55
C VAL A 202 -26.20 -35.29 -7.59
N HIS A 203 -26.36 -34.14 -6.92
CA HIS A 203 -27.62 -33.41 -6.87
C HIS A 203 -27.67 -32.33 -7.95
N HIS A 204 -28.64 -32.41 -8.85
CA HIS A 204 -28.78 -31.49 -9.98
C HIS A 204 -30.25 -31.18 -10.28
N LEU A 205 -30.48 -30.13 -11.06
CA LEU A 205 -31.78 -29.75 -11.58
C LEU A 205 -31.99 -30.39 -12.96
N GLU A 206 -33.09 -31.11 -13.13
CA GLU A 206 -33.56 -31.55 -14.45
C GLU A 206 -34.95 -30.97 -14.69
N LYS A 207 -35.07 -30.07 -15.67
CA LYS A 207 -36.33 -29.35 -15.99
C LYS A 207 -36.95 -28.64 -14.77
N GLY A 208 -36.11 -28.11 -13.87
CA GLY A 208 -36.54 -27.40 -12.66
C GLY A 208 -36.91 -28.30 -11.48
N ILE A 209 -36.74 -29.62 -11.60
CA ILE A 209 -36.96 -30.59 -10.53
C ILE A 209 -35.61 -31.09 -10.02
N VAL A 210 -35.44 -31.16 -8.70
CA VAL A 210 -34.23 -31.71 -8.08
C VAL A 210 -34.19 -33.22 -8.31
N LYS A 211 -33.10 -33.71 -8.91
CA LYS A 211 -32.79 -35.13 -9.07
C LYS A 211 -31.50 -35.50 -8.35
N ASN A 212 -31.46 -36.75 -7.88
CA ASN A 212 -30.28 -37.37 -7.30
C ASN A 212 -29.87 -38.57 -8.16
N ASN A 213 -28.61 -38.59 -8.58
CA ASN A 213 -28.00 -39.72 -9.28
C ASN A 213 -26.84 -40.25 -8.43
N TYR A 214 -26.87 -41.58 -8.21
CA TYR A 214 -25.81 -42.37 -7.60
C TYR A 214 -24.84 -42.86 -8.68
#